data_AF-A0A835A8N7-F1
#
_entry.id   AF-A0A835A8N7-F1
#
_cell.length_a   1.000
_cell.length_b   1.000
_cell.length_c   1.000
_cell.angle_alpha   90.00
_cell.angle_beta   90.00
_cell.angle_gamma   90.00
#
_symmetry.space_group_name_H-M   'P 1'
#
loop_
_entity.id
_entity.type
_entity.pdbx_description
1 polymer ?
#
loop_
_entity_poly.entity_id
_entity_poly.type
_entity_poly.pdbx_seq_one_letter_code
_entity_poly.pdbx_strand_id
1 'polypeptide(L)'
;MSTYGYEIVQTLIVDIEPDERVKRAMNEINAAARMRLAASEKAEAEKVIQIKKAEGEAESKYLAGVGIARQRQAIVDGLRDSVLAFSENVPGTTAKDIMDMVLVTQYFDTMKEIGASSKSSSVFIPHGPGAIKDVAAQIRD
;
A
#
# COMPACT_ATOMS: atom_id res chain seq x y z
N MET A 1 52.02 -35.69 -49.21
CA MET A 1 51.46 -37.04 -49.41
C MET A 1 51.05 -37.19 -50.88
N SER A 2 52.02 -37.28 -51.78
CA SER A 2 51.79 -37.33 -53.23
C SER A 2 52.60 -38.48 -53.85
N THR A 3 52.46 -39.68 -53.26
CA THR A 3 53.10 -40.90 -53.79
C THR A 3 52.24 -42.16 -53.60
N TYR A 4 51.18 -42.13 -52.79
CA TYR A 4 50.14 -43.16 -52.73
C TYR A 4 48.77 -42.49 -52.59
N GLY A 5 47.82 -42.82 -53.46
CA GLY A 5 46.58 -42.08 -53.70
C GLY A 5 45.51 -42.20 -52.60
N TYR A 6 45.66 -41.43 -51.53
CA TYR A 6 44.63 -41.22 -50.52
C TYR A 6 44.39 -39.72 -50.31
N GLU A 7 43.12 -39.30 -50.35
CA GLU A 7 42.68 -37.93 -50.04
C GLU A 7 42.04 -37.93 -48.64
N ILE A 8 42.63 -37.16 -47.72
CA ILE A 8 42.11 -37.01 -46.36
C ILE A 8 41.02 -35.93 -46.38
N VAL A 9 39.75 -36.35 -46.38
CA VAL A 9 38.58 -35.44 -46.43
C VAL A 9 38.41 -34.64 -45.13
N GLN A 10 38.61 -35.28 -43.98
CA GLN A 10 38.56 -34.65 -42.66
C GLN A 10 39.31 -35.50 -41.63
N THR A 11 40.06 -34.85 -40.73
CA THR A 11 40.65 -35.48 -39.54
C THR A 11 39.89 -35.01 -38.30
N LEU A 12 39.22 -35.93 -37.62
CA LEU A 12 38.57 -35.66 -36.34
C LEU A 12 39.58 -35.90 -35.22
N ILE A 13 39.78 -34.90 -34.36
CA ILE A 13 40.55 -35.09 -33.13
C ILE A 13 39.67 -35.92 -32.19
N VAL A 14 40.13 -37.12 -31.84
CA VAL A 14 39.35 -38.09 -31.06
C VAL A 14 39.44 -37.79 -29.56
N ASP A 15 40.59 -37.28 -29.10
CA ASP A 15 40.78 -36.94 -27.69
C ASP A 15 41.86 -35.87 -27.49
N ILE A 16 41.65 -34.99 -26.52
CA ILE A 16 42.61 -34.00 -26.02
C ILE A 16 42.52 -34.05 -24.49
N GLU A 17 43.59 -34.51 -23.84
CA GLU A 17 43.71 -34.49 -22.39
C GLU A 17 44.65 -33.38 -21.93
N PRO A 18 44.12 -32.23 -21.50
CA PRO A 18 44.92 -31.24 -20.80
C PRO A 18 45.29 -31.72 -19.40
N ASP A 19 46.37 -31.14 -18.87
CA ASP A 19 46.87 -31.39 -17.51
C ASP A 19 45.74 -31.21 -16.48
N GLU A 20 45.69 -32.10 -15.50
CA GLU A 20 44.65 -32.14 -14.46
C GLU A 20 44.54 -30.81 -13.69
N ARG A 21 45.67 -30.12 -13.49
CA ARG A 21 45.69 -28.80 -12.85
C ARG A 21 44.99 -27.74 -13.69
N VAL A 22 45.15 -27.80 -15.02
CA VAL A 22 44.51 -26.87 -15.96
C VAL A 22 43.01 -27.16 -16.04
N LYS A 23 42.60 -28.44 -16.11
CA LYS A 23 41.18 -28.84 -16.07
C LYS A 23 40.48 -28.30 -14.82
N ARG A 24 41.10 -28.49 -13.65
CA ARG A 24 40.53 -28.01 -12.38
C ARG A 24 40.44 -26.48 -12.33
N ALA A 25 41.51 -25.77 -12.71
CA ALA A 25 41.51 -24.32 -12.74
C ALA A 25 40.46 -23.75 -13.70
N MET A 26 40.31 -24.33 -14.90
CA MET A 26 39.27 -23.90 -15.84
C MET A 26 37.86 -24.16 -15.31
N ASN A 27 37.63 -25.29 -14.63
CA ASN A 27 36.33 -25.58 -14.02
C ASN A 27 36.01 -24.61 -12.88
N GLU A 28 36.98 -24.27 -12.03
CA GLU A 28 36.81 -23.29 -10.96
C GLU A 28 36.51 -21.89 -11.51
N ILE A 29 37.22 -21.45 -12.58
CA ILE A 29 36.96 -20.15 -13.23
C ILE A 29 35.55 -20.12 -13.81
N ASN A 30 35.14 -21.18 -14.53
CA ASN A 30 33.81 -21.26 -15.12
C ASN A 30 32.71 -21.31 -14.04
N ALA A 31 32.94 -22.05 -12.96
CA ALA A 31 32.02 -22.10 -11.83
C ALA A 31 31.89 -20.73 -11.16
N ALA A 32 33.01 -20.04 -10.90
CA ALA A 32 33.02 -18.71 -10.31
C ALA A 32 32.33 -17.67 -11.21
N ALA A 33 32.58 -17.73 -12.53
CA ALA A 33 31.93 -16.84 -13.50
C ALA A 33 30.41 -17.06 -13.52
N ARG A 34 29.95 -18.32 -13.54
CA ARG A 34 28.52 -18.66 -13.47
C ARG A 34 27.90 -18.23 -12.15
N MET A 35 28.57 -18.45 -11.02
CA MET A 35 28.09 -18.02 -9.70
C MET A 35 27.98 -16.50 -9.62
N ARG A 36 28.96 -15.76 -10.16
CA ARG A 36 28.92 -14.29 -10.18
C ARG A 36 27.75 -13.78 -11.02
N LEU A 37 27.51 -14.37 -12.19
CA LEU A 37 26.37 -14.01 -13.03
C LEU A 37 25.05 -14.28 -12.30
N ALA A 38 24.87 -15.48 -11.76
CA ALA A 38 23.67 -15.84 -11.01
C ALA A 38 23.44 -14.94 -9.78
N ALA A 39 24.51 -14.57 -9.06
CA ALA A 39 24.42 -13.65 -7.93
C ALA A 39 24.01 -12.23 -8.37
N SER A 40 24.54 -11.74 -9.50
CA SER A 40 24.17 -10.45 -10.07
C SER A 40 22.69 -10.42 -10.48
N GLU A 41 22.24 -11.43 -11.23
CA GLU A 41 20.85 -11.54 -11.67
C GLU A 41 19.89 -11.65 -10.47
N LYS A 42 20.27 -12.43 -9.45
CA LYS A 42 19.48 -12.53 -8.22
C LYS A 42 19.40 -11.20 -7.47
N ALA A 43 20.50 -10.47 -7.35
CA ALA A 43 20.53 -9.16 -6.69
C ALA A 43 19.69 -8.12 -7.45
N GLU A 44 19.72 -8.14 -8.78
CA GLU A 44 18.85 -7.29 -9.60
C GLU A 44 17.38 -7.65 -9.43
N ALA A 45 17.04 -8.93 -9.42
CA ALA A 45 15.67 -9.39 -9.18
C ALA A 45 15.16 -8.95 -7.80
N GLU A 46 15.96 -9.11 -6.74
CA GLU A 46 15.62 -8.66 -5.39
C GLU A 46 15.42 -7.14 -5.33
N LYS A 47 16.28 -6.37 -5.99
CA LYS A 47 16.15 -4.92 -6.10
C LYS A 47 14.83 -4.52 -6.78
N VAL A 48 14.47 -5.18 -7.88
CA VAL A 48 13.22 -4.91 -8.61
C VAL A 48 12.01 -5.22 -7.72
N ILE A 49 12.01 -6.35 -7.02
CA ILE A 49 10.94 -6.73 -6.09
C ILE A 49 10.79 -5.66 -5.00
N GLN A 50 11.90 -5.21 -4.41
CA GLN A 50 11.87 -4.22 -3.33
C GLN A 50 11.36 -2.86 -3.81
N ILE A 51 11.82 -2.38 -4.98
CA ILE A 51 11.35 -1.12 -5.57
C ILE A 51 9.85 -1.22 -5.89
N LYS A 52 9.41 -2.30 -6.55
CA LYS A 52 8.00 -2.48 -6.90
C LYS A 52 7.08 -2.57 -5.68
N LYS A 53 7.56 -3.21 -4.61
CA LYS A 53 6.84 -3.22 -3.34
C LYS A 53 6.72 -1.81 -2.74
N ALA A 54 7.81 -1.04 -2.73
CA ALA A 54 7.80 0.33 -2.22
C ALA A 54 6.90 1.26 -3.06
N GLU A 55 6.94 1.13 -4.39
CA GLU A 55 6.04 1.84 -5.31
C GLU A 55 4.57 1.51 -5.02
N GLY A 56 4.24 0.22 -4.89
CA GLY A 56 2.89 -0.22 -4.57
C GLY A 56 2.40 0.26 -3.19
N GLU A 57 3.26 0.26 -2.18
CA GLU A 57 2.94 0.80 -0.86
C GLU A 57 2.71 2.32 -0.89
N ALA A 58 3.50 3.06 -1.67
CA ALA A 58 3.33 4.51 -1.83
C ALA A 58 2.03 4.84 -2.58
N GLU A 59 1.76 4.12 -3.67
CA GLU A 59 0.54 4.30 -4.47
C GLU A 59 -0.71 3.92 -3.67
N SER A 60 -0.67 2.83 -2.90
CA SER A 60 -1.77 2.44 -2.02
C SER A 60 -2.08 3.51 -0.98
N LYS A 61 -1.06 4.08 -0.32
CA LYS A 61 -1.24 5.18 0.64
C LYS A 61 -1.80 6.44 -0.03
N TYR A 62 -1.33 6.75 -1.24
CA TYR A 62 -1.84 7.88 -2.01
C TYR A 62 -3.33 7.70 -2.35
N LEU A 63 -3.70 6.54 -2.91
CA LEU A 63 -5.08 6.21 -3.25
C LEU A 63 -5.99 6.20 -2.01
N ALA A 64 -5.50 5.67 -0.88
CA ALA A 64 -6.23 5.72 0.39
C ALA A 64 -6.46 7.16 0.85
N GLY A 65 -5.44 8.03 0.76
CA GLY A 65 -5.55 9.45 1.09
C GLY A 65 -6.55 10.18 0.19
N VAL A 66 -6.51 9.94 -1.12
CA VAL A 66 -7.48 10.48 -2.09
C VAL A 66 -8.89 9.98 -1.79
N GLY A 67 -9.04 8.70 -1.45
CA GLY A 67 -10.31 8.09 -1.04
C GLY A 67 -10.91 8.78 0.19
N ILE A 68 -10.11 8.98 1.24
CA ILE A 68 -10.54 9.68 2.46
C ILE A 68 -10.92 11.14 2.15
N ALA A 69 -10.13 11.85 1.33
CA ALA A 69 -10.44 13.21 0.95
C ALA A 69 -11.77 13.31 0.19
N ARG A 70 -11.99 12.42 -0.79
CA ARG A 70 -13.25 12.33 -1.53
C ARG A 70 -14.42 11.95 -0.63
N GLN A 71 -14.23 11.02 0.30
CA GLN A 71 -15.25 10.65 1.29
C GLN A 71 -15.63 11.86 2.15
N ARG A 72 -14.64 12.60 2.66
CA ARG A 72 -14.89 13.83 3.45
C ARG A 72 -15.64 14.88 2.63
N GLN A 73 -15.28 15.06 1.36
CA GLN A 73 -15.97 15.98 0.46
C GLN A 73 -17.45 15.57 0.30
N ALA A 74 -17.71 14.30 0.00
CA ALA A 74 -19.07 13.78 -0.16
C ALA A 74 -19.92 13.92 1.13
N ILE A 75 -19.31 13.75 2.30
CA ILE A 75 -19.99 13.98 3.60
C ILE A 75 -20.38 15.46 3.75
N VAL A 76 -19.46 16.38 3.47
CA VAL A 76 -19.72 17.84 3.59
C VAL A 76 -20.80 18.28 2.60
N ASP A 77 -20.73 17.80 1.36
CA ASP A 77 -21.71 18.12 0.32
C ASP A 77 -23.09 17.55 0.69
N GLY A 78 -23.16 16.30 1.16
CA GLY A 78 -24.41 15.69 1.63
C GLY A 78 -25.00 16.40 2.86
N LEU A 79 -24.17 16.86 3.79
CA LEU A 79 -24.64 17.64 4.95
C LEU A 79 -25.19 19.00 4.51
N ARG A 80 -24.51 19.67 3.57
CA ARG A 80 -24.96 20.94 3.00
C ARG A 80 -26.33 20.79 2.33
N ASP A 81 -26.49 19.76 1.50
CA ASP A 81 -27.76 19.48 0.83
C ASP A 81 -28.87 19.17 1.84
N SER A 82 -28.54 18.42 2.90
CA SER A 82 -29.48 18.14 3.99
C SER A 82 -29.93 19.41 4.72
N VAL A 83 -29.00 20.34 5.00
CA VAL A 83 -29.31 21.63 5.65
C VAL A 83 -30.20 22.49 4.74
N LEU A 84 -29.91 22.56 3.44
CA LEU A 84 -30.73 23.31 2.49
C LEU A 84 -32.14 22.72 2.37
N ALA A 85 -32.25 21.40 2.21
CA ALA A 85 -33.54 20.72 2.12
C ALA A 85 -34.40 20.90 3.38
N PHE A 86 -33.80 20.85 4.59
CA PHE A 86 -34.55 21.10 5.83
C PHE A 86 -34.96 22.56 5.98
N SER A 87 -34.12 23.50 5.59
CA SER A 87 -34.44 24.93 5.63
C SER A 87 -35.59 25.33 4.69
N GLU A 88 -35.75 24.63 3.57
CA GLU A 88 -36.86 24.88 2.62
C GLU A 88 -38.18 24.24 3.08
N ASN A 89 -38.13 23.06 3.71
CA ASN A 89 -39.32 22.28 4.06
C ASN A 89 -39.89 22.61 5.45
N VAL A 90 -39.12 23.23 6.35
CA VAL A 90 -39.57 23.57 7.71
C VAL A 90 -39.52 25.09 7.92
N PRO A 91 -40.66 25.80 7.91
CA PRO A 91 -40.67 27.24 8.13
C PRO A 91 -40.30 27.57 9.59
N GLY A 92 -39.29 28.43 9.76
CA GLY A 92 -38.86 28.96 11.07
C GLY A 92 -37.58 28.36 11.64
N THR A 93 -36.98 27.35 11.01
CA THR A 93 -35.68 26.80 11.43
C THR A 93 -34.52 27.57 10.84
N THR A 94 -33.50 27.86 11.65
CA THR A 94 -32.25 28.47 11.17
C THR A 94 -31.21 27.39 10.87
N ALA A 95 -30.24 27.69 10.00
CA ALA A 95 -29.10 26.80 9.73
C ALA A 95 -28.32 26.43 11.02
N LYS A 96 -28.37 27.28 12.04
CA LYS A 96 -27.76 27.04 13.35
C LYS A 96 -28.48 25.93 14.12
N ASP A 97 -29.81 25.92 14.11
CA ASP A 97 -30.61 24.88 14.79
C ASP A 97 -30.41 23.51 14.16
N ILE A 98 -30.26 23.46 12.83
CA ILE A 98 -30.00 22.21 12.09
C ILE A 98 -28.60 21.68 12.42
N MET A 99 -27.58 22.55 12.48
CA MET A 99 -26.23 22.13 12.89
C MET A 99 -26.19 21.61 14.33
N ASP A 100 -26.93 22.25 15.25
CA ASP A 100 -27.01 21.81 16.65
C ASP A 100 -27.68 20.42 16.74
N MET A 101 -28.71 20.14 15.92
CA MET A 101 -29.33 18.81 15.80
C MET A 101 -28.35 17.75 15.25
N VAL A 102 -27.58 18.09 14.22
CA VAL A 102 -26.56 17.21 13.61
C VAL A 102 -25.46 16.84 14.61
N LEU A 103 -25.01 17.82 15.41
CA LEU A 103 -24.01 17.60 16.46
C LEU A 103 -24.50 16.60 17.51
N VAL A 104 -25.78 16.68 17.89
CA VAL A 104 -26.40 15.72 18.83
C VAL A 104 -26.46 14.32 18.21
N THR A 105 -26.83 14.17 16.93
CA THR A 105 -26.82 12.86 16.28
C THR A 105 -25.42 12.28 16.17
N GLN A 106 -24.40 13.09 15.84
CA GLN A 106 -23.01 12.65 15.76
C GLN A 106 -22.47 12.21 17.13
N TYR A 107 -22.87 12.92 18.20
CA TYR A 107 -22.55 12.53 19.58
C TYR A 107 -23.13 11.14 19.93
N PHE A 108 -24.37 10.84 19.52
CA PHE A 108 -24.95 9.51 19.75
C PHE A 108 -24.32 8.42 18.88
N ASP A 109 -24.01 8.71 17.61
CA ASP A 109 -23.36 7.76 16.72
C ASP A 109 -21.94 7.43 17.18
N THR A 110 -21.17 8.43 17.63
CA THR A 110 -19.84 8.19 18.22
C THR A 110 -19.93 7.37 19.51
N MET A 111 -20.91 7.63 20.38
CA MET A 111 -21.16 6.77 21.55
C MET A 111 -21.52 5.34 21.15
N LYS A 112 -22.33 5.15 20.10
CA LYS A 112 -22.70 3.84 19.58
C LYS A 112 -21.49 3.08 19.03
N GLU A 113 -20.61 3.75 18.29
CA GLU A 113 -19.39 3.16 17.72
C GLU A 113 -18.39 2.78 18.83
N ILE A 114 -18.23 3.64 19.84
CA ILE A 114 -17.44 3.36 21.04
C ILE A 114 -18.00 2.15 21.80
N GLY A 115 -19.33 2.05 21.95
CA GLY A 115 -19.99 0.93 22.61
C GLY A 115 -19.96 -0.38 21.82
N ALA A 116 -19.96 -0.31 20.49
CA ALA A 116 -19.84 -1.49 19.62
C ALA A 116 -18.40 -2.04 19.57
N SER A 117 -17.40 -1.18 19.80
CA SER A 117 -16.01 -1.60 19.95
C SER A 117 -15.82 -2.29 21.30
N SER A 118 -15.97 -3.62 21.31
CA SER A 118 -15.91 -4.52 22.48
C SER A 118 -14.59 -4.49 23.29
N LYS A 119 -13.65 -3.60 22.96
CA LYS A 119 -12.38 -3.39 23.68
C LYS A 119 -12.42 -2.23 24.69
N SER A 120 -13.49 -1.45 24.75
CA SER A 120 -13.59 -0.34 25.70
C SER A 120 -14.13 -0.84 27.06
N SER A 121 -13.26 -0.92 28.07
CA SER A 121 -13.58 -1.52 29.37
C SER A 121 -14.31 -0.60 30.35
N SER A 122 -14.30 0.73 30.15
CA SER A 122 -15.19 1.70 30.80
C SER A 122 -15.04 3.08 30.15
N VAL A 123 -16.15 3.74 29.81
CA VAL A 123 -16.16 5.11 29.27
C VAL A 123 -16.99 5.97 30.21
N PHE A 124 -16.33 6.88 30.95
CA PHE A 124 -17.01 7.84 31.82
C PHE A 124 -17.47 9.02 30.99
N ILE A 125 -18.77 9.06 30.71
CA ILE A 125 -19.42 10.15 30.00
C ILE A 125 -20.07 11.06 31.03
N PRO A 126 -19.68 12.35 31.11
CA PRO A 126 -20.38 13.32 31.94
C PRO A 126 -21.80 13.50 31.39
N HIS A 127 -22.78 12.85 32.02
CA HIS A 127 -24.18 12.86 31.62
C HIS A 127 -24.92 13.92 32.43
N GLY A 128 -24.82 15.17 31.99
CA GLY A 128 -25.64 16.27 32.47
C GLY A 128 -26.27 17.00 31.27
N PRO A 129 -27.48 17.58 31.38
CA PRO A 129 -28.08 18.38 30.31
C PRO A 129 -27.20 19.56 29.85
N GLY A 130 -26.32 20.05 30.73
CA GLY A 130 -25.30 21.05 30.42
C GLY A 130 -24.11 20.53 29.63
N ALA A 131 -23.76 19.24 29.76
CA ALA A 131 -22.56 18.68 29.14
C ALA A 131 -22.63 18.70 27.60
N ILE A 132 -23.81 18.52 27.01
CA ILE A 132 -23.97 18.61 25.55
C ILE A 132 -23.79 20.05 25.08
N LYS A 133 -24.30 21.04 25.83
CA LYS A 133 -24.07 22.46 25.54
C LYS A 133 -22.60 22.85 25.70
N ASP A 134 -21.94 22.34 26.75
CA ASP A 134 -20.52 22.60 27.01
C ASP A 134 -19.63 21.96 25.94
N VAL A 135 -19.93 20.74 25.51
CA VAL A 135 -19.24 20.06 24.39
C VAL A 135 -19.48 20.81 23.08
N ALA A 136 -20.72 21.21 22.79
CA ALA A 136 -21.02 22.00 21.59
C ALA A 136 -20.32 23.36 21.60
N ALA A 137 -20.20 24.01 22.76
CA ALA A 137 -19.45 25.26 22.91
C ALA A 137 -17.93 25.03 22.69
N GLN A 138 -17.35 24.00 23.29
CA GLN A 138 -15.93 23.65 23.15
C GLN A 138 -15.53 23.21 21.74
N ILE A 139 -16.47 22.66 20.94
CA ILE A 139 -16.20 22.31 19.53
C ILE A 139 -16.28 23.54 18.62
N ARG A 140 -17.01 24.59 19.06
CA ARG A 140 -17.27 25.80 18.27
C ARG A 140 -16.22 26.91 18.48
N ASP A 141 -15.61 26.96 19.66
CA ASP A 141 -14.43 27.80 19.98
C ASP A 141 -13.12 27.15 19.48
#